data_AF-A0A3D5X4V8-F1
#
_entry.id   AF-A0A3D5X4V8-F1
#
_cell.length_a   1.000
_cell.length_b   1.000
_cell.length_c   1.000
_cell.angle_alpha   90.00
_cell.angle_beta   90.00
_cell.angle_gamma   90.00
#
_symmetry.space_group_name_H-M   'P 1'
#
loop_
_entity.id
_entity.type
_entity.pdbx_description
1 polymer ?
#
loop_
_entity_poly.entity_id
_entity_poly.type
_entity_poly.pdbx_seq_one_letter_code
_entity_poly.pdbx_strand_id
1 'polypeptide(L)'
;MKNTFRLIKKILIKNTHMKPILLFTLLIIFLIIPFGYGIVWFIYRKSIIFYTAMTIFITSMVIAIFAFIIGRLGFIHLTWAVPSCLVLLLSVNAIAKILIKKPALELSKKIQSIADGNLTVKLNEKMLKQDHEIGHMAVSVKQLTDELTAIILQIKDFASEVNTVGSSLTQSAGSISSDASEQAASTEELSSSM
;
A
#
# COMPACT_ATOMS: atom_id res chain seq x y z
N MET A 1 -46.91 -6.73 -50.61
CA MET A 1 -45.61 -7.03 -51.26
C MET A 1 -44.52 -5.97 -51.03
N LYS A 2 -44.80 -4.65 -51.09
CA LYS A 2 -43.80 -3.58 -50.83
C LYS A 2 -43.24 -3.52 -49.39
N ASN A 3 -44.02 -3.90 -48.37
CA ASN A 3 -43.55 -3.88 -46.96
C ASN A 3 -42.58 -5.03 -46.63
N THR A 4 -42.77 -6.21 -47.20
CA THR A 4 -41.89 -7.37 -47.02
C THR A 4 -40.50 -7.10 -47.61
N PHE A 5 -40.43 -6.44 -48.78
CA PHE A 5 -39.16 -6.10 -49.42
C PHE A 5 -38.37 -5.02 -48.67
N ARG A 6 -39.05 -4.05 -48.04
CA ARG A 6 -38.42 -3.06 -47.16
C ARG A 6 -37.85 -3.68 -45.89
N LEU A 7 -38.57 -4.63 -45.28
CA LEU A 7 -38.07 -5.38 -44.13
C LEU A 7 -36.83 -6.21 -44.48
N ILE A 8 -36.87 -6.95 -45.60
CA ILE A 8 -35.74 -7.75 -46.07
C ILE A 8 -34.53 -6.87 -46.38
N LYS A 9 -34.71 -5.71 -47.02
CA LYS A 9 -33.61 -4.76 -47.29
C LYS A 9 -33.04 -4.15 -46.01
N LYS A 10 -33.88 -3.84 -45.00
CA LYS A 10 -33.42 -3.36 -43.68
C LYS A 10 -32.63 -4.43 -42.92
N ILE A 11 -33.08 -5.70 -43.00
CA ILE A 11 -32.40 -6.85 -42.39
C ILE A 11 -31.07 -7.12 -43.11
N LEU A 12 -31.04 -7.08 -44.44
CA LEU A 12 -29.82 -7.26 -45.23
C LEU A 12 -28.78 -6.18 -44.92
N ILE A 13 -29.18 -4.89 -44.94
CA ILE A 13 -28.28 -3.76 -44.63
C ILE A 13 -27.78 -3.85 -43.19
N LYS A 14 -28.65 -4.14 -42.21
CA LYS A 14 -28.26 -4.35 -40.81
C LYS A 14 -27.25 -5.50 -40.69
N ASN A 15 -27.41 -6.58 -41.45
CA ASN A 15 -26.50 -7.72 -41.45
C ASN A 15 -25.14 -7.38 -42.10
N THR A 16 -25.10 -6.50 -43.11
CA THR A 16 -23.83 -6.07 -43.74
C THR A 16 -22.99 -5.17 -42.83
N HIS A 17 -23.61 -4.31 -42.01
CA HIS A 17 -22.90 -3.45 -41.05
C HIS A 17 -22.51 -4.16 -39.75
N MET A 18 -23.27 -5.18 -39.31
CA MET A 18 -23.00 -5.91 -38.06
C MET A 18 -21.84 -6.91 -38.18
N LYS A 19 -21.69 -7.58 -39.33
CA LYS A 19 -20.60 -8.55 -39.57
C LYS A 19 -19.18 -8.01 -39.28
N PRO A 20 -18.76 -6.82 -39.77
CA PRO A 20 -17.41 -6.31 -39.50
C PRO A 20 -17.20 -5.89 -38.03
N ILE A 21 -18.24 -5.41 -37.35
CA ILE A 21 -18.17 -5.03 -35.92
C ILE A 21 -17.98 -6.28 -35.06
N LEU A 22 -18.75 -7.33 -35.34
CA LEU A 22 -18.63 -8.63 -34.67
C LEU A 22 -17.25 -9.24 -34.89
N LEU A 23 -16.74 -9.23 -36.14
CA LEU A 23 -15.42 -9.77 -36.46
C LEU A 23 -14.29 -9.03 -35.72
N PHE A 24 -14.32 -7.70 -35.70
CA PHE A 24 -13.31 -6.89 -35.01
C PHE A 24 -13.34 -7.10 -33.49
N THR A 25 -14.53 -7.12 -32.90
CA THR A 25 -14.70 -7.38 -31.46
C THR A 25 -14.18 -8.77 -31.08
N LEU A 26 -14.46 -9.77 -31.91
CA LEU A 26 -14.00 -11.14 -31.70
C LEU A 26 -12.47 -11.25 -31.82
N LEU A 27 -11.84 -10.53 -32.75
CA LEU A 27 -10.39 -10.44 -32.87
C LEU A 27 -9.76 -9.82 -31.61
N ILE A 28 -10.32 -8.73 -31.08
CA ILE A 28 -9.82 -8.12 -29.84
C ILE A 28 -9.89 -9.13 -28.68
N ILE A 29 -11.03 -9.78 -28.50
CA ILE A 29 -11.26 -10.68 -27.36
C ILE A 29 -10.37 -11.93 -27.44
N PHE A 30 -10.23 -12.54 -28.61
CA PHE A 30 -9.50 -13.82 -28.76
C PHE A 30 -8.02 -13.66 -29.06
N LEU A 31 -7.57 -12.52 -29.59
CA LEU A 31 -6.17 -12.31 -29.95
C LEU A 31 -5.52 -11.27 -29.04
N ILE A 32 -6.07 -10.06 -28.98
CA ILE A 32 -5.39 -8.91 -28.35
C ILE A 32 -5.44 -8.98 -26.82
N ILE A 33 -6.60 -9.33 -26.24
CA ILE A 33 -6.74 -9.44 -24.78
C ILE A 33 -5.79 -10.51 -24.20
N PRO A 34 -5.78 -11.78 -24.68
CA PRO A 34 -4.88 -12.79 -24.11
C PRO A 34 -3.40 -12.48 -24.38
N PHE A 35 -3.07 -11.96 -25.57
CA PHE A 35 -1.71 -11.56 -25.89
C PHE A 35 -1.22 -10.40 -25.00
N GLY A 36 -2.04 -9.36 -24.85
CA GLY A 36 -1.73 -8.21 -24.01
C GLY A 36 -1.69 -8.56 -22.52
N TYR A 37 -2.58 -9.43 -22.04
CA TYR A 37 -2.50 -9.98 -20.69
C TYR A 37 -1.16 -10.69 -20.48
N GLY A 38 -0.73 -11.53 -21.43
CA GLY A 38 0.56 -12.21 -21.38
C GLY A 38 1.74 -11.24 -21.28
N ILE A 39 1.73 -10.17 -22.08
CA ILE A 39 2.77 -9.13 -22.04
C ILE A 39 2.78 -8.38 -20.70
N VAL A 40 1.62 -7.88 -20.26
CA VAL A 40 1.50 -7.12 -19.00
C VAL A 40 1.90 -8.01 -17.81
N TRP A 41 1.49 -9.27 -17.83
CA TRP A 41 1.88 -10.26 -16.84
C TRP A 41 3.39 -10.53 -16.85
N PHE A 42 4.00 -10.62 -18.04
CA PHE A 42 5.44 -10.87 -18.17
C PHE A 42 6.28 -9.69 -17.66
N ILE A 43 5.90 -8.45 -18.01
CA ILE A 43 6.67 -7.24 -17.64
C ILE A 43 6.47 -6.87 -16.16
N TYR A 44 5.23 -6.89 -15.67
CA TYR A 44 4.89 -6.32 -14.36
C TYR A 44 4.59 -7.40 -13.31
N ARG A 45 5.09 -8.62 -13.49
CA ARG A 45 4.83 -9.73 -12.57
C ARG A 45 5.11 -9.34 -11.12
N LYS A 46 4.14 -9.59 -10.22
CA LYS A 46 4.17 -9.26 -8.77
C LYS A 46 4.29 -7.77 -8.43
N SER A 47 4.26 -6.87 -9.41
CA SER A 47 4.26 -5.42 -9.15
C SER A 47 2.83 -4.91 -8.92
N ILE A 48 2.68 -3.89 -8.07
CA ILE A 48 1.45 -3.08 -7.97
C ILE A 48 1.05 -2.51 -9.33
N ILE A 49 2.05 -2.15 -10.15
CA ILE A 49 1.86 -1.57 -11.47
C ILE A 49 1.09 -2.54 -12.38
N PHE A 50 1.12 -3.85 -12.11
CA PHE A 50 0.32 -4.83 -12.83
C PHE A 50 -1.18 -4.48 -12.82
N TYR A 51 -1.73 -4.11 -11.67
CA TYR A 51 -3.17 -3.84 -11.54
C TYR A 51 -3.57 -2.56 -12.29
N THR A 52 -2.76 -1.51 -12.24
CA THR A 52 -3.03 -0.26 -13.00
C THR A 52 -2.79 -0.45 -14.49
N ALA A 53 -1.71 -1.12 -14.88
CA ALA A 53 -1.43 -1.42 -16.28
C ALA A 53 -2.55 -2.27 -16.90
N MET A 54 -3.05 -3.28 -16.18
CA MET A 54 -4.14 -4.13 -16.65
C MET A 54 -5.45 -3.35 -16.82
N THR A 55 -5.81 -2.49 -15.87
CA THR A 55 -7.03 -1.67 -15.98
C THR A 55 -6.95 -0.64 -17.10
N ILE A 56 -5.80 -0.01 -17.32
CA ILE A 56 -5.55 0.89 -18.46
C ILE A 56 -5.64 0.12 -19.78
N PHE A 57 -5.04 -1.07 -19.85
CA PHE A 57 -5.06 -1.92 -21.03
C PHE A 57 -6.48 -2.37 -21.40
N ILE A 58 -7.27 -2.87 -20.44
CA ILE A 58 -8.67 -3.23 -20.68
C ILE A 58 -9.47 -2.00 -21.14
N THR A 59 -9.25 -0.84 -20.52
CA THR A 59 -9.97 0.39 -20.86
C THR A 59 -9.64 0.86 -22.27
N SER A 60 -8.37 0.77 -22.70
CA SER A 60 -7.98 1.13 -24.07
C SER A 60 -8.62 0.20 -25.11
N MET A 61 -8.79 -1.09 -24.78
CA MET A 61 -9.54 -2.03 -25.63
C MET A 61 -11.01 -1.65 -25.76
N VAL A 62 -11.66 -1.27 -24.66
CA VAL A 62 -13.07 -0.81 -24.68
C VAL A 62 -13.21 0.47 -25.52
N ILE A 63 -12.27 1.42 -25.39
CA ILE A 63 -12.24 2.64 -26.20
C ILE A 63 -12.05 2.30 -27.68
N ALA A 64 -11.18 1.35 -28.02
CA ALA A 64 -10.98 0.91 -29.40
C ALA A 64 -12.25 0.32 -30.02
N ILE A 65 -13.01 -0.47 -29.25
CA ILE A 65 -14.32 -0.99 -29.69
C ILE A 65 -15.31 0.15 -29.92
N PHE A 66 -15.41 1.11 -29.00
CA PHE A 66 -16.28 2.28 -29.20
C PHE A 66 -15.89 3.09 -30.43
N ALA A 67 -14.60 3.35 -30.62
CA ALA A 67 -14.10 4.08 -31.78
C ALA A 67 -14.49 3.39 -33.09
N PHE A 68 -14.35 2.05 -33.16
CA PHE A 68 -14.74 1.28 -34.34
C PHE A 68 -16.26 1.31 -34.61
N ILE A 69 -17.06 1.20 -33.55
CA ILE A 69 -18.53 1.28 -33.61
C ILE A 69 -18.96 2.65 -34.15
N ILE A 70 -18.41 3.75 -33.63
CA ILE A 70 -18.73 5.12 -34.06
C ILE A 70 -18.33 5.33 -35.53
N GLY A 71 -17.13 4.88 -35.92
CA GLY A 71 -16.66 5.00 -37.30
C GLY A 71 -17.53 4.26 -38.33
N ARG A 72 -18.19 3.15 -37.92
CA ARG A 72 -19.03 2.33 -38.81
C ARG A 72 -20.51 2.71 -38.83
N LEU A 73 -21.08 3.14 -37.70
CA LEU A 73 -22.50 3.46 -37.56
C LEU A 73 -22.81 4.96 -37.70
N GLY A 74 -21.78 5.80 -37.74
CA GLY A 74 -21.89 7.25 -37.93
C GLY A 74 -21.93 8.04 -36.62
N PHE A 75 -21.79 9.37 -36.75
CA PHE A 75 -21.60 10.29 -35.63
C PHE A 75 -22.75 10.35 -34.60
N ILE A 76 -23.93 9.80 -34.91
CA ILE A 76 -25.06 9.73 -33.97
C ILE A 76 -24.68 9.01 -32.67
N HIS A 77 -23.75 8.03 -32.73
CA HIS A 77 -23.33 7.27 -31.56
C HIS A 77 -22.33 8.01 -30.66
N LEU A 78 -21.83 9.17 -31.10
CA LEU A 78 -20.89 9.97 -30.32
C LEU A 78 -21.54 10.50 -29.03
N THR A 79 -22.84 10.83 -29.08
CA THR A 79 -23.58 11.47 -27.97
C THR A 79 -23.65 10.61 -26.71
N TRP A 80 -23.77 9.29 -26.83
CA TRP A 80 -23.77 8.37 -25.69
C TRP A 80 -22.38 7.76 -25.41
N ALA A 81 -21.53 7.64 -26.43
CA ALA A 81 -20.19 7.10 -26.28
C ALA A 81 -19.27 8.03 -25.48
N VAL A 82 -19.40 9.35 -25.65
CA VAL A 82 -18.59 10.33 -24.91
C VAL A 82 -18.84 10.27 -23.39
N PRO A 83 -20.11 10.34 -22.89
CA PRO A 83 -20.40 10.11 -21.48
C PRO A 83 -19.90 8.75 -20.97
N SER A 84 -20.05 7.69 -21.77
CA SER A 84 -19.61 6.35 -21.39
C SER A 84 -18.09 6.26 -21.23
N CYS A 85 -17.33 6.89 -22.13
CA CYS A 85 -15.87 6.97 -22.07
C CYS A 85 -15.42 7.79 -20.84
N LEU A 86 -16.11 8.89 -20.52
CA LEU A 86 -15.83 9.67 -19.32
C LEU A 86 -16.03 8.84 -18.04
N VAL A 87 -17.12 8.08 -17.95
CA VAL A 87 -17.40 7.20 -16.80
C VAL A 87 -16.33 6.12 -16.68
N LEU A 88 -15.90 5.51 -17.80
CA LEU A 88 -14.80 4.53 -17.80
C LEU A 88 -13.50 5.14 -17.28
N LEU A 89 -13.14 6.34 -17.75
CA LEU A 89 -11.94 7.04 -17.32
C LEU A 89 -11.95 7.35 -15.82
N LEU A 90 -13.08 7.82 -15.29
CA LEU A 90 -13.26 8.05 -13.85
C LEU A 90 -13.16 6.74 -13.05
N SER A 91 -13.70 5.65 -13.58
CA SER A 91 -13.67 4.33 -12.95
C SER A 91 -12.24 3.81 -12.79
N VAL A 92 -11.40 3.92 -13.82
CA VAL A 92 -9.98 3.52 -13.75
C VAL A 92 -9.23 4.30 -12.67
N ASN A 93 -9.44 5.62 -12.61
CA ASN A 93 -8.82 6.48 -11.60
C ASN A 93 -9.28 6.12 -10.18
N ALA A 94 -10.57 5.80 -10.01
CA ALA A 94 -11.11 5.36 -8.72
C ALA A 94 -10.49 4.04 -8.26
N ILE A 95 -10.30 3.08 -9.17
CA ILE A 95 -9.66 1.79 -8.87
C ILE A 95 -8.20 2.00 -8.45
N ALA A 96 -7.43 2.79 -9.21
CA ALA A 96 -6.04 3.12 -8.87
C ALA A 96 -5.93 3.78 -7.47
N LYS A 97 -6.88 4.67 -7.14
CA LYS A 97 -6.95 5.32 -5.83
C LYS A 97 -7.16 4.32 -4.69
N ILE A 98 -8.01 3.31 -4.90
CA ILE A 98 -8.33 2.32 -3.88
C ILE A 98 -7.19 1.29 -3.72
N LEU A 99 -6.62 0.82 -4.83
CA LEU A 99 -5.61 -0.24 -4.81
C LEU A 99 -4.22 0.26 -4.43
N ILE A 100 -3.87 1.50 -4.76
CA ILE A 100 -2.52 2.04 -4.55
C ILE A 100 -2.53 3.15 -3.51
N LYS A 101 -3.27 4.23 -3.77
CA LYS A 101 -3.16 5.45 -2.98
C LYS A 101 -3.60 5.24 -1.53
N LYS A 102 -4.70 4.53 -1.30
CA LYS A 102 -5.20 4.22 0.05
C LYS A 102 -4.18 3.46 0.90
N PRO A 103 -3.71 2.25 0.51
CA PRO A 103 -2.77 1.50 1.34
C PRO A 103 -1.43 2.21 1.51
N ALA A 104 -0.94 2.92 0.48
CA ALA A 104 0.28 3.72 0.60
C ALA A 104 0.14 4.86 1.64
N LEU A 105 -0.99 5.56 1.62
CA LEU A 105 -1.25 6.65 2.56
C LEU A 105 -1.51 6.14 3.99
N GLU A 106 -2.14 4.97 4.13
CA GLU A 106 -2.27 4.29 5.41
C GLU A 106 -0.90 3.90 5.97
N LEU A 107 -0.02 3.31 5.15
CA LEU A 107 1.34 2.97 5.56
C LEU A 107 2.12 4.23 5.96
N SER A 108 2.05 5.29 5.16
CA SER A 108 2.71 6.57 5.46
C SER A 108 2.24 7.16 6.80
N LYS A 109 0.94 7.12 7.11
CA LYS A 109 0.43 7.57 8.41
C LYS A 109 0.96 6.73 9.57
N LYS A 110 1.12 5.42 9.38
CA LYS A 110 1.69 4.52 10.39
C LYS A 110 3.16 4.83 10.63
N ILE A 111 3.92 5.06 9.56
CA ILE A 111 5.32 5.50 9.64
C ILE A 111 5.42 6.83 10.38
N GLN A 112 4.56 7.81 10.08
CA GLN A 112 4.55 9.08 10.80
C GLN A 112 4.34 8.88 12.30
N SER A 113 3.36 8.05 12.68
CA SER A 113 3.11 7.76 14.09
C SER A 113 4.31 7.07 14.78
N ILE A 114 5.05 6.22 14.06
CA ILE A 114 6.30 5.61 14.56
C ILE A 114 7.39 6.69 14.73
N ALA A 115 7.52 7.59 13.75
CA ALA A 115 8.46 8.71 13.80
C ALA A 115 8.16 9.68 14.96
N ASP A 116 6.89 9.83 15.33
CA ASP A 116 6.44 10.59 16.50
C ASP A 116 6.69 9.85 17.84
N GLY A 117 7.35 8.68 17.81
CA GLY A 117 7.74 7.90 18.99
C GLY A 117 6.72 6.85 19.44
N ASN A 118 5.59 6.69 18.74
CA ASN A 118 4.61 5.66 19.08
C ASN A 118 4.99 4.32 18.44
N LEU A 119 5.72 3.48 19.19
CA LEU A 119 6.12 2.14 18.78
C LEU A 119 5.03 1.06 18.99
N THR A 120 3.86 1.43 19.53
CA THR A 120 2.74 0.48 19.75
C THR A 120 1.86 0.30 18.51
N VAL A 121 2.23 0.96 17.40
CA VAL A 121 1.46 0.98 16.16
C VAL A 121 1.45 -0.40 15.52
N LYS A 122 0.24 -0.96 15.37
CA LYS A 122 0.04 -2.22 14.65
C LYS A 122 -0.19 -1.98 13.15
N LEU A 123 0.62 -2.65 12.33
CA LEU A 123 0.41 -2.79 10.90
C LEU A 123 -0.63 -3.89 10.64
N ASN A 124 -1.55 -3.64 9.71
CA ASN A 124 -2.64 -4.55 9.40
C ASN A 124 -2.10 -5.83 8.72
N GLU A 125 -2.54 -7.00 9.17
CA GLU A 125 -2.28 -8.31 8.56
C GLU A 125 -2.54 -8.32 7.03
N LYS A 126 -3.59 -7.63 6.58
CA LYS A 126 -3.89 -7.52 5.14
C LYS A 126 -2.79 -6.84 4.36
N MET A 127 -2.10 -5.85 4.94
CA MET A 127 -0.99 -5.15 4.30
C MET A 127 0.28 -6.00 4.31
N LEU A 128 0.54 -6.71 5.42
CA LEU A 128 1.70 -7.59 5.55
C LEU A 128 1.66 -8.79 4.60
N LYS A 129 0.45 -9.24 4.22
CA LYS A 129 0.22 -10.35 3.28
C LYS A 129 0.23 -9.94 1.81
N GLN A 130 0.45 -8.66 1.49
CA GLN A 130 0.52 -8.24 0.09
C GLN A 130 1.86 -8.63 -0.52
N ASP A 131 1.82 -9.42 -1.60
CA ASP A 131 3.02 -9.92 -2.32
C ASP A 131 3.70 -8.86 -3.22
N HIS A 132 3.32 -7.60 -3.09
CA HIS A 132 3.76 -6.51 -3.94
C HIS A 132 4.47 -5.43 -3.12
N GLU A 133 4.98 -4.38 -3.76
CA GLU A 133 5.93 -3.43 -3.18
C GLU A 133 5.47 -2.79 -1.86
N ILE A 134 4.20 -2.38 -1.76
CA ILE A 134 3.65 -1.79 -0.52
C ILE A 134 3.60 -2.81 0.63
N GLY A 135 3.38 -4.10 0.35
CA GLY A 135 3.44 -5.14 1.37
C GLY A 135 4.85 -5.40 1.84
N HIS A 136 5.82 -5.45 0.91
CA HIS A 136 7.24 -5.51 1.25
C HIS A 136 7.67 -4.30 2.11
N MET A 137 7.23 -3.09 1.76
CA MET A 137 7.46 -1.91 2.58
C MET A 137 6.83 -2.05 3.98
N ALA A 138 5.61 -2.56 4.07
CA ALA A 138 4.95 -2.80 5.36
C ALA A 138 5.74 -3.79 6.23
N VAL A 139 6.28 -4.87 5.64
CA VAL A 139 7.14 -5.83 6.36
C VAL A 139 8.42 -5.15 6.86
N SER A 140 9.09 -4.36 6.03
CA SER A 140 10.31 -3.64 6.45
C SER A 140 10.02 -2.60 7.55
N VAL A 141 8.90 -1.88 7.48
CA VAL A 141 8.49 -0.94 8.54
C VAL A 141 8.18 -1.68 9.85
N LYS A 142 7.57 -2.87 9.77
CA LYS A 142 7.35 -3.71 10.95
C LYS A 142 8.68 -4.08 11.60
N GLN A 143 9.63 -4.62 10.83
CA GLN A 143 10.95 -4.98 11.33
C GLN A 143 11.66 -3.78 11.98
N LEU A 144 11.62 -2.61 11.33
CA LEU A 144 12.16 -1.37 11.90
C LEU A 144 11.52 -1.02 13.25
N THR A 145 10.20 -1.16 13.37
CA THR A 145 9.47 -0.87 14.61
C THR A 145 9.83 -1.86 15.72
N ASP A 146 9.96 -3.15 15.38
CA ASP A 146 10.35 -4.21 16.31
C ASP A 146 11.77 -3.96 16.86
N GLU A 147 12.72 -3.61 16.00
CA GLU A 147 14.10 -3.27 16.39
C GLU A 147 14.16 -2.00 17.27
N LEU A 148 13.44 -0.94 16.89
CA LEU A 148 13.36 0.27 17.72
C LEU A 148 12.77 -0.05 19.10
N THR A 149 11.76 -0.91 19.16
CA THR A 149 11.16 -1.34 20.43
C THR A 149 12.18 -2.10 21.29
N ALA A 150 12.95 -3.00 20.69
CA ALA A 150 14.00 -3.74 21.38
C ALA A 150 15.09 -2.81 21.95
N ILE A 151 15.51 -1.78 21.20
CA ILE A 151 16.47 -0.78 21.66
C ILE A 151 15.92 0.00 22.87
N ILE A 152 14.66 0.44 22.81
CA ILE A 152 14.03 1.18 23.92
C ILE A 152 13.91 0.31 25.18
N LEU A 153 13.61 -0.98 25.05
CA LEU A 153 13.59 -1.92 26.17
C LEU A 153 14.98 -2.05 26.80
N GLN A 154 16.03 -2.22 26.00
CA GLN A 154 17.41 -2.28 26.49
C GLN A 154 17.82 -0.98 27.23
N ILE A 155 17.45 0.19 26.71
CA ILE A 155 17.71 1.47 27.38
C ILE A 155 16.99 1.54 28.73
N LYS A 156 15.74 1.07 28.80
CA LYS A 156 14.97 1.03 30.05
C LYS A 156 15.62 0.11 31.08
N ASP A 157 16.07 -1.06 30.66
CA ASP A 157 16.73 -2.03 31.54
C ASP A 157 18.04 -1.45 32.08
N PHE A 158 18.85 -0.83 31.21
CA PHE A 158 20.08 -0.14 31.61
C PHE A 158 19.81 1.02 32.59
N ALA A 159 18.77 1.83 32.36
CA ALA A 159 18.40 2.90 33.28
C ALA A 159 17.97 2.36 34.66
N SER A 160 17.29 1.21 34.70
CA SER A 160 16.94 0.53 35.94
C SER A 160 18.18 0.05 36.68
N GLU A 161 19.14 -0.54 35.98
CA GLU A 161 20.41 -1.00 36.55
C GLU A 161 21.20 0.17 37.15
N VAL A 162 21.32 1.29 36.42
CA VAL A 162 21.97 2.52 36.91
C VAL A 162 21.28 3.04 38.17
N ASN A 163 19.95 3.03 38.23
CA ASN A 163 19.22 3.44 39.42
C ASN A 163 19.49 2.53 40.62
N THR A 164 19.55 1.22 40.42
CA THR A 164 19.93 0.26 41.47
C THR A 164 21.35 0.51 41.98
N VAL A 165 22.32 0.68 41.08
CA VAL A 165 23.71 1.00 41.44
C VAL A 165 23.79 2.32 42.22
N GLY A 166 23.06 3.35 41.79
CA GLY A 166 22.99 4.63 42.52
C GLY A 166 22.44 4.49 43.94
N SER A 167 21.42 3.65 44.12
CA SER A 167 20.88 3.33 45.45
C SER A 167 21.90 2.61 46.33
N SER A 168 22.60 1.61 45.80
CA SER A 168 23.66 0.90 46.53
C SER A 168 24.85 1.81 46.89
N LEU A 169 25.22 2.74 45.99
CA LEU A 169 26.27 3.71 46.26
C LEU A 169 25.86 4.68 47.39
N THR A 170 24.60 5.12 47.41
CA THR A 170 24.06 5.96 48.48
C THR A 170 24.10 5.24 49.83
N GLN A 171 23.73 3.96 49.84
CA GLN A 171 23.82 3.12 51.03
C GLN A 171 25.28 2.98 51.51
N SER A 172 26.22 2.72 50.60
CA SER A 172 27.64 2.56 50.91
C SER A 172 28.25 3.86 51.47
N ALA A 173 27.91 5.01 50.88
CA ALA A 173 28.33 6.31 51.39
C ALA A 173 27.77 6.59 52.79
N GLY A 174 26.53 6.17 53.07
CA GLY A 174 25.93 6.23 54.40
C GLY A 174 26.71 5.42 55.44
N SER A 175 27.05 4.17 55.12
CA SER A 175 27.89 3.32 55.98
C SER A 175 29.28 3.93 56.21
N ILE A 176 29.96 4.38 55.15
CA ILE A 176 31.27 5.04 55.26
C ILE A 176 31.20 6.27 56.17
N SER A 177 30.16 7.09 56.04
CA SER A 177 29.98 8.27 56.90
C SER A 177 29.78 7.90 58.37
N SER A 178 29.07 6.80 58.65
CA SER A 178 28.90 6.27 60.00
C SER A 178 30.23 5.76 60.55
N ASP A 179 30.95 4.93 59.79
CA ASP A 179 32.23 4.34 60.19
C ASP A 179 33.29 5.42 60.44
N ALA A 180 33.34 6.46 59.59
CA ALA A 180 34.23 7.59 59.77
C ALA A 180 33.92 8.39 61.05
N SER A 181 32.62 8.52 61.40
CA SER A 181 32.21 9.17 62.64
C SER A 181 32.62 8.36 63.87
N GLU A 182 32.51 7.04 63.80
CA GLU A 182 32.93 6.13 64.87
C GLU A 182 34.46 6.13 65.04
N GLN A 183 35.22 6.11 63.94
CA GLN A 183 36.68 6.25 63.97
C GLN A 183 37.15 7.58 64.56
N ALA A 184 36.47 8.68 64.22
CA ALA A 184 36.76 9.99 64.79
C ALA A 184 36.55 9.98 66.31
N ALA A 185 35.44 9.43 66.78
CA ALA A 185 35.13 9.30 68.21
C ALA A 185 36.15 8.44 68.95
N SER A 186 36.53 7.27 68.41
CA SER A 186 37.57 6.42 69.00
C SER A 186 38.94 7.12 69.06
N THR A 187 39.27 7.94 68.07
CA THR A 187 40.51 8.73 68.07
C THR A 187 40.48 9.83 69.14
N GLU A 188 39.33 10.46 69.33
CA GLU A 188 39.08 11.44 70.40
C GLU A 188 39.24 10.80 71.79
N GLU A 189 38.65 9.62 72.00
CA GLU A 189 38.75 8.86 73.24
C GLU A 189 40.21 8.47 73.55
N LEU A 190 40.94 7.98 72.54
CA LEU A 190 42.38 7.69 72.64
C LEU A 190 43.21 8.93 72.99
N SER A 191 42.92 10.07 72.34
CA SER A 191 43.60 11.33 72.62
C SER A 191 43.30 11.86 74.01
N SER A 192 42.12 11.60 74.56
CA SER A 192 41.76 11.99 75.93
C SER A 192 42.37 11.08 77.00
N SER A 193 42.79 9.87 76.61
CA SER A 193 43.39 8.87 77.49
C SER A 193 44.93 8.92 77.53
N MET A 194 45.56 9.66 76.60
CA MET A 194 47.00 9.96 76.59
C MET A 194 47.30 11.26 77.34
#